data_AF-A0A2V3I042-F1
#
_entry.id   AF-A0A2V3I042-F1
#
_cell.length_a   1.000
_cell.length_b   1.000
_cell.length_c   1.000
_cell.angle_alpha   90.00
_cell.angle_beta   90.00
_cell.angle_gamma   90.00
#
_symmetry.space_group_name_H-M   'P 1'
#
loop_
_entity.id
_entity.type
_entity.pdbx_description
1 polymer ?
#
loop_
_entity_poly.entity_id
_entity_poly.type
_entity_poly.pdbx_seq_one_letter_code
_entity_poly.pdbx_strand_id
1 'polypeptide(L)' 'MGRIGYVELLRRNSSFRRLFAANEISFIGDWFTVIALFILAGEATDNSPLAIAGVLAARSFSLALVNPFT' A
#
# COMPACT_ATOMS: atom_id res chain seq x y z
N MET A 1 15.60 -17.94 26.17
CA MET A 1 15.78 -16.76 25.28
C MET A 1 14.66 -15.76 25.52
N GLY A 2 14.97 -14.51 25.86
CA GLY A 2 13.95 -13.45 25.94
C GLY A 2 13.52 -13.00 24.54
N ARG A 3 12.21 -12.90 24.30
CA ARG A 3 11.67 -12.37 23.03
C ARG A 3 12.07 -10.90 22.89
N ILE A 4 12.84 -10.57 21.85
CA ILE A 4 13.16 -9.19 21.52
C ILE A 4 11.88 -8.54 20.99
N GLY A 5 11.44 -7.43 21.60
CA GLY A 5 10.26 -6.70 21.16
C GLY A 5 10.52 -5.89 19.89
N TYR A 6 9.49 -5.62 19.09
CA TYR A 6 9.57 -4.82 17.86
C TYR A 6 10.14 -3.42 18.11
N VAL A 7 9.74 -2.77 19.21
CA VAL A 7 10.28 -1.46 19.60
C VAL A 7 11.78 -1.53 19.91
N GLU A 8 12.23 -2.63 20.51
CA GLU A 8 13.65 -2.84 20.81
C GLU A 8 14.45 -3.07 19.53
N LEU A 9 13.90 -3.78 18.54
CA LEU A 9 14.49 -3.93 17.21
C LEU A 9 14.62 -2.60 16.48
N LEU A 10 13.59 -1.76 16.47
CA LEU A 10 13.62 -0.43 15.86
C LEU A 10 14.65 0.50 16.53
N ARG A 11 14.85 0.36 17.85
CA ARG A 11 15.83 1.17 18.59
C ARG A 11 17.26 0.68 18.35
N ARG A 12 17.51 -0.62 18.45
CA ARG A 12 18.86 -1.21 18.42
C ARG A 12 19.41 -1.47 17.02
N ASN A 13 18.57 -1.66 16.01
CA ASN A 13 19.00 -2.01 14.66
C ASN A 13 18.71 -0.88 13.67
N SER A 14 19.74 -0.11 13.32
CA SER A 14 19.63 1.04 12.41
C SER A 14 19.24 0.63 10.99
N SER A 15 19.75 -0.50 10.50
CA SER A 15 19.39 -1.05 9.19
C SER A 15 17.91 -1.44 9.13
N PHE A 16 17.42 -2.14 10.16
CA PHE A 16 16.01 -2.50 10.29
C PHE A 16 15.12 -1.25 10.37
N ARG A 17 15.48 -0.26 11.19
CA ARG A 17 14.73 1.00 11.30
C ARG A 17 14.63 1.73 9.96
N ARG A 18 15.73 1.78 9.20
CA ARG A 18 15.74 2.42 7.87
C ARG A 18 14.85 1.67 6.88
N LEU A 19 14.91 0.34 6.87
CA LEU A 19 14.08 -0.49 6.00
C LEU A 19 12.59 -0.37 6.37
N PHE A 20 12.27 -0.41 7.66
CA PHE A 20 10.93 -0.21 8.17
C PHE A 20 10.38 1.16 7.74
N ALA A 21 11.12 2.24 8.00
CA ALA A 21 10.67 3.59 7.61
C ALA A 21 10.51 3.73 6.09
N ALA A 22 11.42 3.16 5.30
CA ALA A 22 11.30 3.14 3.85
C ALA A 22 10.03 2.38 3.39
N ASN A 23 9.75 1.23 4.00
CA ASN A 23 8.56 0.43 3.70
C ASN A 23 7.27 1.19 4.05
N GLU A 24 7.20 1.82 5.22
CA GLU A 24 6.04 2.64 5.61
C GLU A 24 5.83 3.83 4.67
N ILE A 25 6.90 4.54 4.28
CA ILE A 25 6.82 5.65 3.32
C ILE A 25 6.32 5.14 1.96
N SER A 26 6.84 4.00 1.48
CA SER A 26 6.36 3.37 0.24
C SER A 26 4.88 2.99 0.33
N PHE A 27 4.46 2.39 1.44
CA PHE A 27 3.07 1.99 1.64
C PHE A 27 2.13 3.20 1.63
N ILE A 28 2.54 4.31 2.24
CA ILE A 28 1.82 5.58 2.17
C ILE A 28 1.73 6.09 0.72
N GLY A 29 2.84 6.03 -0.04
CA GLY A 29 2.87 6.39 -1.45
C GLY A 29 1.91 5.57 -2.31
N ASP A 30 1.82 4.26 -2.05
CA ASP A 30 0.88 3.37 -2.73
C ASP A 30 -0.57 3.78 -2.46
N TRP A 31 -0.90 4.18 -1.23
CA TRP A 31 -2.25 4.69 -0.92
C TRP A 31 -2.55 6.02 -1.60
N PHE A 32 -1.58 6.94 -1.72
CA PHE A 32 -1.76 8.18 -2.48
C PHE A 32 -2.04 7.92 -3.95
N THR A 33 -1.36 6.94 -4.56
CA THR A 33 -1.62 6.54 -5.94
C THR A 33 -3.06 6.07 -6.11
N VAL A 34 -3.57 5.29 -5.15
CA VAL A 34 -4.96 4.81 -5.18
C VAL A 34 -5.97 5.94 -5.01
N ILE A 35 -5.72 6.89 -4.10
CA ILE A 35 -6.58 8.08 -3.94
C ILE A 35 -6.61 8.90 -5.24
N ALA A 36 -5.46 9.12 -5.87
CA ALA A 36 -5.37 9.84 -7.14
C ALA A 36 -6.20 9.13 -8.23
N LEU A 37 -6.12 7.80 -8.31
CA LEU A 37 -6.92 7.02 -9.26
C LEU A 37 -8.42 7.09 -8.96
N PHE A 38 -8.84 7.11 -7.69
CA PHE A 38 -10.26 7.29 -7.34
C PHE A 38 -10.79 8.65 -7.77
N ILE A 39 -10.02 9.73 -7.54
CA ILE A 39 -10.40 11.08 -7.96
C ILE A 39 -10.49 11.13 -9.49
N LEU A 40 -9.45 10.66 -10.19
CA LEU A 40 -9.40 10.63 -11.66
C LEU A 40 -10.57 9.83 -12.26
N ALA A 41 -10.87 8.66 -11.71
CA ALA A 41 -11.99 7.85 -12.18
C ALA A 41 -13.34 8.53 -11.92
N GLY A 42 -13.50 9.19 -10.76
CA GLY A 42 -14.68 9.99 -10.45
C GLY A 42 -14.86 11.15 -11.43
N GLU A 43 -13.83 11.97 -11.62
CA GLU A 43 -13.87 13.13 -12.52
C GLU A 43 -14.15 12.72 -13.97
N ALA A 44 -13.58 11.61 -14.44
CA ALA A 44 -13.78 11.11 -15.80
C ALA A 44 -15.17 10.50 -16.05
N THR A 45 -15.96 10.24 -15.00
CA THR A 45 -17.24 9.50 -15.09
C THR A 45 -18.38 10.18 -14.33
N ASP A 46 -18.35 11.51 -14.22
CA ASP A 46 -19.37 12.32 -13.53
C ASP A 46 -19.63 11.85 -12.09
N ASN A 47 -18.56 11.52 -11.37
CA ASN A 47 -18.56 10.98 -10.00
C ASN A 47 -19.30 9.64 -9.86
N SER A 48 -19.28 8.78 -10.89
CA SER A 48 -19.88 7.46 -10.82
C SER A 48 -19.25 6.56 -9.75
N PRO A 49 -20.01 6.08 -8.75
CA PRO A 49 -19.49 5.17 -7.72
C PRO A 49 -18.98 3.84 -8.29
N LEU A 50 -19.53 3.40 -9.43
CA LEU A 50 -19.11 2.17 -10.09
C LEU A 50 -17.70 2.28 -10.68
N ALA A 51 -17.31 3.46 -11.18
CA ALA A 51 -15.97 3.68 -11.71
C ALA A 51 -14.92 3.63 -10.59
N ILE A 52 -15.21 4.26 -9.46
CA ILE A 52 -14.35 4.23 -8.26
C ILE A 52 -14.22 2.79 -7.72
N ALA A 53 -15.33 2.04 -7.65
CA ALA A 53 -15.30 0.62 -7.28
C ALA A 53 -14.49 -0.22 -8.29
N GLY A 54 -14.57 0.11 -9.58
CA GLY A 54 -13.79 -0.49 -10.66
C GLY A 54 -12.28 -0.33 -10.44
N VAL A 55 -11.81 0.84 -10.00
CA VAL A 55 -10.39 1.06 -9.65
C VAL A 55 -9.96 0.12 -8.53
N LEU A 56 -10.77 -0.03 -7.49
CA LEU A 56 -10.45 -0.92 -6.36
C LEU A 56 -10.43 -2.41 -6.80
N ALA A 57 -11.40 -2.81 -7.64
CA ALA A 57 -11.46 -4.15 -8.20
C ALA A 57 -10.25 -4.46 -9.09
N ALA A 58 -9.89 -3.53 -9.99
CA ALA A 58 -8.74 -3.67 -10.88
C ALA A 58 -7.42 -3.77 -10.09
N ARG A 59 -7.23 -2.96 -9.05
CA ARG A 59 -6.08 -3.04 -8.15
C ARG A 59 -6.00 -4.41 -7.47
N SER A 60 -7.09 -4.85 -6.86
CA SER A 60 -7.15 -6.11 -6.11
C SER A 60 -6.93 -7.32 -7.03
N PHE A 61 -7.49 -7.28 -8.23
CA PHE A 61 -7.32 -8.31 -9.23
C PHE A 61 -5.89 -8.39 -9.75
N SER A 62 -5.25 -7.24 -10.01
CA SER A 62 -3.84 -7.19 -10.42
C SER A 62 -2.93 -7.86 -9.40
N LEU A 63 -3.16 -7.62 -8.10
CA LEU A 63 -2.42 -8.28 -7.02
C LEU A 63 -2.68 -9.79 -7.00
N ALA A 64 -3.95 -10.20 -7.11
CA ALA A 64 -4.32 -11.61 -7.11
C ALA A 64 -3.70 -12.41 -8.27
N LEU A 65 -3.53 -11.79 -9.43
CA LEU A 65 -2.88 -12.41 -10.58
C LEU A 65 -1.38 -12.63 -10.38
N VAL A 66 -0.69 -11.72 -9.70
CA VAL A 66 0.77 -11.77 -9.54
C VAL A 66 1.17 -12.64 -8.35
N ASN A 67 0.36 -12.68 -7.30
CA ASN A 67 0.67 -13.38 -6.05
C ASN A 67 1.06 -14.87 -6.19
N PRO A 68 0.54 -15.68 -7.14
CA PRO A 68 0.96 -17.06 -7.31
C PRO A 68 2.40 -17.25 -7.81
N PHE A 69 3.03 -16.20 -8.32
CA PHE A 69 4.36 -16.26 -8.93
C PHE A 69 5.50 -15.87 -7.98
N THR A 70 5.20 -15.55 -6.73
CA THR A 70 6.16 -15.15 -5.68
C THR A 70 5.77 -15.75 -4.34
#